data_AF-C0BEF7-F1
#
_entry.id   AF-C0BEF7-F1
#
_cell.length_a   1.000
_cell.length_b   1.000
_cell.length_c   1.000
_cell.angle_alpha   90.00
_cell.angle_beta   90.00
_cell.angle_gamma   90.00
#
_symmetry.space_group_name_H-M   'P 1'
#
loop_
_entity.id
_entity.type
_entity.pdbx_description
1 polymer ?
#
loop_
_entity_poly.entity_id
_entity_poly.type
_entity_poly.pdbx_seq_one_letter_code
_entity_poly.pdbx_strand_id
1 'polypeptide(L)'
;MRIPEQLRANGKEFCQNLIDGAIRSVKKRIEANYKTVVPQFYNDKIQLLAPLYLTNPDKPDLALVLSLSDDGTVYYGHTCLTTEMAYNNARLIARPDSYWLQP
;
A
#
# COMPACT_ATOMS: atom_id res chain seq x y z
N MET A 1 -2.61 -9.26 13.49
CA MET A 1 -3.12 -7.87 13.34
C MET A 1 -2.19 -7.14 12.39
N ARG A 2 -2.69 -6.27 11.48
CA ARG A 2 -1.88 -5.81 10.33
C ARG A 2 -0.84 -4.74 10.68
N ILE A 3 -1.19 -3.75 11.51
CA ILE A 3 -0.27 -2.70 11.94
C ILE A 3 0.73 -3.26 12.98
N PRO A 4 2.05 -2.99 12.85
CA PRO A 4 3.07 -3.42 13.80
C PRO A 4 2.76 -3.03 15.25
N GLU A 5 3.05 -3.94 16.19
CA GLU A 5 2.76 -3.76 17.62
C GLU A 5 3.44 -2.54 18.22
N GLN A 6 4.71 -2.33 17.87
CA GLN A 6 5.51 -1.18 18.29
C GLN A 6 4.85 0.17 17.96
N LEU A 7 4.09 0.26 16.86
CA LEU A 7 3.38 1.49 16.50
C LEU A 7 2.09 1.63 17.30
N ARG A 8 1.35 0.53 17.45
CA ARG A 8 0.09 0.50 18.19
C ARG A 8 0.26 0.86 19.67
N ALA A 9 1.39 0.50 20.27
CA ALA A 9 1.70 0.80 21.67
C ALA A 9 1.79 2.32 21.94
N ASN A 10 2.10 3.14 20.93
CA ASN A 10 2.20 4.60 21.04
C ASN A 10 0.83 5.31 20.95
N GLY A 11 -0.27 4.56 20.82
CA GLY A 11 -1.62 5.11 20.77
C GLY A 11 -2.12 5.46 19.37
N LYS A 12 -3.42 5.77 19.30
CA LYS A 12 -4.16 5.95 18.04
C LYS A 12 -3.71 7.20 17.26
N GLU A 13 -3.55 8.33 17.95
CA GLU A 13 -3.19 9.60 17.32
C GLU A 13 -1.80 9.55 16.66
N PHE A 14 -0.83 8.94 17.36
CA PHE A 14 0.49 8.68 16.81
C PHE A 14 0.41 7.83 15.53
N CYS A 15 -0.37 6.74 15.56
CA CYS A 15 -0.56 5.88 14.38
C CYS A 15 -1.19 6.63 13.21
N GLN A 16 -2.18 7.50 13.46
CA GLN A 16 -2.84 8.29 12.41
C GLN A 16 -1.84 9.24 11.74
N ASN A 17 -1.12 10.03 12.53
CA ASN A 17 -0.12 10.98 12.01
C ASN A 17 0.99 10.27 11.22
N LEU A 18 1.44 9.10 11.70
CA LEU A 18 2.44 8.30 11.01
C LEU A 18 1.92 7.79 9.66
N ILE A 19 0.71 7.24 9.62
CA ILE A 19 0.10 6.74 8.38
C ILE A 19 -0.11 7.88 7.38
N ASP A 20 -0.58 9.05 7.82
CA ASP A 20 -0.73 10.23 6.96
C ASP A 20 0.61 10.68 6.37
N GLY A 21 1.67 10.67 7.18
CA GLY A 21 3.03 10.94 6.72
C GLY A 21 3.54 9.92 5.70
N ALA A 22 3.26 8.63 5.94
CA ALA A 22 3.62 7.55 5.02
C ALA A 22 2.88 7.68 3.68
N ILE A 23 1.57 7.96 3.70
CA ILE A 23 0.77 8.17 2.48
C ILE A 23 1.34 9.32 1.64
N ARG A 24 1.67 10.46 2.27
CA ARG A 24 2.27 11.61 1.58
C ARG A 24 3.61 11.26 0.94
N SER A 25 4.44 10.48 1.63
CA SER A 25 5.75 10.05 1.14
C SER A 25 5.62 9.09 -0.05
N VAL A 26 4.65 8.19 0.03
CA VAL A 26 4.37 7.20 -1.01
C VAL A 26 3.80 7.86 -2.25
N LYS A 27 2.94 8.87 -2.11
CA LYS A 27 2.48 9.68 -3.24
C LYS A 27 3.66 10.26 -4.05
N LYS A 28 4.66 10.83 -3.38
CA LYS A 28 5.89 11.32 -4.04
C LYS A 28 6.67 10.21 -4.75
N ARG A 29 6.76 9.01 -4.16
CA ARG A 29 7.41 7.85 -4.79
C ARG A 29 6.67 7.37 -6.04
N ILE A 30 5.33 7.41 -6.01
CA ILE A 30 4.48 7.07 -7.16
C ILE A 30 4.66 8.10 -8.29
N GLU A 31 4.68 9.39 -7.95
CA GLU A 31 4.94 10.47 -8.90
C GLU A 31 6.32 10.34 -9.57
N ALA A 32 7.34 9.90 -8.81
CA ALA A 32 8.68 9.66 -9.33
C ALA A 32 8.81 8.35 -10.15
N ASN A 33 8.09 7.30 -9.74
CA ASN A 33 8.12 6.00 -10.41
C ASN A 33 6.76 5.31 -10.32
N TYR A 34 6.04 5.31 -11.44
CA TYR A 34 4.71 4.70 -11.55
C TYR A 34 4.71 3.18 -11.26
N LYS A 35 5.84 2.48 -11.50
CA LYS A 35 5.98 1.04 -11.20
C LYS A 35 5.98 0.73 -9.70
N THR A 36 6.00 1.77 -8.86
CA THR A 36 5.82 1.62 -7.40
C THR A 36 4.45 1.02 -7.09
N VAL A 37 3.43 1.28 -7.91
CA VAL A 37 2.08 0.76 -7.70
C VAL A 37 1.92 -0.58 -8.42
N VAL A 38 1.36 -1.57 -7.73
CA VAL A 38 1.15 -2.92 -8.27
C VAL A 38 -0.34 -3.20 -8.45
N PRO A 39 -0.79 -3.73 -9.60
CA PRO A 39 -2.19 -4.09 -9.78
C PRO A 39 -2.57 -5.36 -9.00
N GLN A 40 -3.81 -5.41 -8.51
CA GLN A 40 -4.45 -6.61 -7.98
C GLN A 40 -5.89 -6.74 -8.51
N PHE A 41 -6.40 -7.97 -8.59
CA PHE A 41 -7.78 -8.23 -8.97
C PHE A 41 -8.57 -8.60 -7.73
N TYR A 42 -9.64 -7.85 -7.45
CA TYR A 42 -10.51 -8.14 -6.33
C TYR A 42 -11.95 -7.75 -6.66
N ASN A 43 -12.87 -8.70 -6.46
CA ASN A 43 -14.31 -8.49 -6.64
C ASN A 43 -14.67 -7.88 -8.00
N ASP A 44 -14.19 -8.52 -9.07
CA ASP A 44 -14.38 -8.13 -10.48
C ASP A 44 -13.88 -6.73 -10.86
N LYS A 45 -13.00 -6.15 -10.03
CA LYS A 45 -12.40 -4.83 -10.28
C LYS A 45 -10.88 -4.88 -10.15
N ILE A 46 -10.22 -4.08 -10.97
CA ILE A 46 -8.79 -3.81 -10.82
C ILE A 46 -8.64 -2.80 -9.67
N GLN A 47 -7.85 -3.17 -8.69
CA GLN A 47 -7.39 -2.30 -7.62
C GLN A 47 -5.88 -2.15 -7.72
N LEU A 48 -5.37 -1.12 -7.06
CA LEU A 48 -3.95 -0.81 -7.01
C LEU A 48 -3.42 -1.00 -5.59
N LEU A 49 -2.16 -1.38 -5.47
CA LEU A 49 -1.45 -1.58 -4.21
C LEU A 49 -0.29 -0.60 -4.14
N ALA A 50 -0.27 0.21 -3.09
CA ALA A 50 0.82 1.13 -2.81
C ALA A 50 1.56 0.73 -1.52
N PRO A 51 2.89 0.66 -1.49
CA PRO A 51 3.63 0.30 -0.28
C PRO A 51 3.50 1.39 0.77
N LEU A 52 3.34 1.05 2.04
CA LEU A 52 3.44 1.96 3.17
C LEU A 52 4.67 1.61 4.01
N TYR A 53 5.56 2.59 4.15
CA TYR A 53 6.79 2.51 4.92
C TYR A 53 6.55 3.20 6.26
N LEU A 54 6.33 2.43 7.32
CA LEU A 54 5.98 2.94 8.64
C LEU A 54 7.17 2.90 9.60
N THR A 55 7.98 1.84 9.52
CA THR A 55 9.09 1.60 10.46
C THR A 55 10.44 1.67 9.77
N ASN A 56 10.50 1.34 8.48
CA ASN A 56 11.73 1.29 7.71
C ASN A 56 11.52 1.98 6.34
N PRO A 57 12.40 2.87 5.89
CA PRO A 57 12.26 3.58 4.61
C PRO A 57 12.51 2.74 3.35
N ASP A 58 13.16 1.58 3.50
CA ASP A 58 13.55 0.67 2.42
C ASP A 58 12.66 -0.58 2.36
N LYS A 59 12.06 -0.97 3.50
CA LYS A 59 11.16 -2.13 3.59
C LYS A 59 9.75 -1.69 4.00
N PRO A 60 8.74 -1.89 3.14
CA PRO A 60 7.37 -1.54 3.50
C PRO A 60 6.82 -2.50 4.55
N ASP A 61 6.00 -1.97 5.45
CA ASP A 61 5.30 -2.73 6.48
C ASP A 61 3.94 -3.23 5.97
N LEU A 62 3.29 -2.44 5.12
CA LEU A 62 1.92 -2.65 4.65
C LEU A 62 1.78 -2.29 3.17
N ALA A 63 0.71 -2.77 2.54
CA ALA A 63 0.28 -2.34 1.22
C ALA A 63 -1.11 -1.70 1.31
N LEU A 64 -1.23 -0.43 0.97
CA LEU A 64 -2.50 0.29 0.88
C LEU A 64 -3.24 -0.09 -0.40
N VAL A 65 -4.48 -0.56 -0.26
CA VAL A 65 -5.39 -0.85 -1.37
C VAL A 65 -6.05 0.44 -1.84
N LEU A 66 -5.89 0.74 -3.13
CA LEU A 66 -6.42 1.91 -3.82
C LEU A 66 -7.45 1.49 -4.86
N SER A 67 -8.57 2.23 -4.96
CA SER A 67 -9.51 2.13 -6.08
C SER A 67 -9.69 3.49 -6.74
N LEU A 68 -9.80 3.51 -8.06
CA LEU A 68 -10.16 4.71 -8.81
C LEU A 68 -11.63 5.05 -8.54
N SER A 69 -11.95 6.33 -8.40
CA SER A 69 -13.31 6.84 -8.33
C SER A 69 -14.05 6.60 -9.65
N ASP A 70 -15.38 6.53 -9.60
CA ASP A 70 -16.20 6.23 -10.79
C ASP A 70 -16.07 7.31 -11.88
N ASP A 71 -15.78 8.55 -11.50
CA ASP A 71 -15.50 9.69 -12.39
C ASP A 71 -14.04 9.73 -12.88
N GLY A 72 -13.17 8.83 -12.41
CA GLY A 72 -11.77 8.72 -12.82
C GLY A 72 -10.83 9.80 -12.30
N THR A 73 -11.25 10.63 -11.33
CA THR A 73 -10.48 11.81 -10.90
C THR A 73 -9.58 11.55 -9.69
N VAL A 74 -9.93 10.61 -8.81
CA VAL A 74 -9.22 10.38 -7.54
C VAL A 74 -9.07 8.90 -7.20
N TYR A 75 -8.04 8.56 -6.43
CA TYR A 75 -7.86 7.23 -5.86
C TYR A 75 -8.23 7.23 -4.38
N TYR A 76 -9.12 6.33 -3.97
CA TYR A 76 -9.51 6.11 -2.58
C TYR A 76 -8.70 4.97 -1.94
N GLY A 77 -8.14 5.22 -0.76
CA GLY A 77 -7.51 4.20 0.08
C GLY A 77 -8.54 3.53 0.98
N HIS A 78 -8.64 2.20 0.93
CA HIS A 78 -9.67 1.44 1.68
C HIS A 78 -9.13 0.69 2.88
N THR A 79 -8.11 -0.14 2.65
CA THR A 79 -7.58 -1.05 3.65
C THR A 79 -6.11 -1.27 3.41
N CYS A 80 -5.39 -1.63 4.47
CA CYS A 80 -3.98 -2.02 4.37
C CYS A 80 -3.87 -3.54 4.44
N LEU A 81 -3.09 -4.16 3.57
CA LEU A 81 -2.75 -5.58 3.58
C LEU A 81 -1.33 -5.77 4.12
N THR A 82 -1.00 -6.97 4.60
CA THR A 82 0.42 -7.33 4.77
C THR A 82 1.07 -7.47 3.39
N THR A 83 2.39 -7.31 3.31
CA THR A 83 3.14 -7.49 2.06
C THR A 83 2.94 -8.89 1.46
N GLU A 84 2.87 -9.93 2.30
CA GLU A 84 2.57 -11.30 1.86
C GLU A 84 1.18 -11.45 1.24
N MET A 85 0.15 -10.86 1.85
CA MET A 85 -1.21 -10.85 1.28
C MET A 85 -1.23 -10.11 -0.05
N ALA A 86 -0.56 -8.96 -0.11
CA ALA A 86 -0.45 -8.16 -1.34
C ALA A 86 0.25 -8.94 -2.46
N TYR A 87 1.33 -9.67 -2.15
CA TYR A 87 2.06 -10.50 -3.11
C TYR A 87 1.17 -11.62 -3.65
N ASN A 88 0.45 -12.31 -2.76
CA ASN A 88 -0.47 -13.37 -3.13
C ASN A 88 -1.62 -12.90 -4.04
N ASN A 89 -2.09 -11.67 -3.86
CA ASN A 89 -3.12 -11.07 -4.72
C ASN A 89 -2.54 -10.58 -6.06
N ALA A 90 -1.40 -9.90 -6.02
CA ALA A 90 -0.78 -9.29 -7.20
C ALA A 90 -0.36 -10.33 -8.24
N ARG A 91 0.20 -11.47 -7.78
CA ARG A 91 0.68 -12.55 -8.66
C ARG A 91 -0.42 -13.18 -9.53
N LEU A 92 -1.70 -12.97 -9.20
CA LEU A 92 -2.84 -13.46 -9.99
C LEU A 92 -3.03 -12.69 -11.30
N ILE A 93 -2.69 -11.39 -11.33
CA ILE A 93 -2.79 -10.56 -12.54
C ILE A 93 -1.51 -10.66 -13.36
N ALA A 94 -0.37 -10.48 -12.70
CA ALA A 94 0.92 -10.38 -13.38
C ALA A 94 2.03 -10.84 -12.44
N ARG A 95 3.16 -11.28 -13.01
CA ARG A 95 4.39 -11.45 -12.24
C ARG A 95 4.74 -10.09 -11.61
N PRO A 96 4.73 -9.94 -10.28
CA PRO A 96 5.03 -8.65 -9.66
C PRO A 96 6.50 -8.32 -9.91
N ASP A 97 6.78 -7.48 -10.90
CA ASP A 97 8.11 -6.92 -11.17
C ASP A 97 8.26 -5.60 -10.40
N SER A 98 8.06 -5.67 -9.08
CA SER A 98 8.10 -4.50 -8.20
C SER A 98 9.25 -4.64 -7.20
N TYR A 99 10.04 -3.58 -7.05
CA TYR A 99 11.22 -3.57 -6.19
C TYR A 99 10.90 -3.87 -4.71
N TRP A 100 9.68 -3.62 -4.26
CA TRP A 100 9.27 -3.75 -2.86
C TRP A 100 8.40 -4.97 -2.56
N LEU A 101 7.78 -5.56 -3.59
CA LEU A 101 6.86 -6.68 -3.46
C LEU A 101 7.53 -7.97 -3.97
N GLN A 102 8.42 -8.51 -3.15
CA GLN A 102 9.22 -9.70 -3.44
C GLN A 102 8.64 -10.94 -2.71
N PRO A 103 8.92 -12.17 -3.19
CA PRO A 103 8.51 -13.41 -2.53
C PRO A 103 9.09 -13.56 -1.11
#